data_AF-A0A2L2N361-F1
#
_entry.id   AF-A0A2L2N361-F1
#
_cell.length_a   1.000
_cell.length_b   1.000
_cell.length_c   1.000
_cell.angle_alpha   90.00
_cell.angle_beta   90.00
_cell.angle_gamma   90.00
#
_symmetry.space_group_name_H-M   'P 1'
#
loop_
_entity.id
_entity.type
_entity.pdbx_description
1 polymer ?
#
loop_
_entity_poly.entity_id
_entity_poly.type
_entity_poly.pdbx_seq_one_letter_code
_entity_poly.pdbx_strand_id
1 'polypeptide(L)'
;MKKILTLVLVTFLLLISTFTFPASAADTVNGEQIFSVHCAGCHINGSNIVRRGKNLKKQALKKYGMDSIEAITSIVTNGKNNMSAYKERLTEQQIQDVSAYVLEQAEKGWR
;
A
#
# COMPACT_ATOMS: atom_id res chain seq x y z
N MET A 1 27.55 -24.28 -34.60
CA MET A 1 26.55 -23.18 -34.57
C MET A 1 25.52 -23.37 -33.45
N LYS A 2 24.77 -24.48 -33.38
CA LYS A 2 23.82 -24.75 -32.26
C LYS A 2 24.42 -24.61 -30.86
N LYS A 3 25.61 -25.18 -30.60
CA LYS A 3 26.28 -25.10 -29.28
C LYS A 3 26.69 -23.68 -28.88
N ILE A 4 27.09 -22.84 -29.85
CA ILE A 4 27.46 -21.43 -29.62
C ILE A 4 26.18 -20.62 -29.34
N LEU A 5 25.10 -20.90 -30.08
CA LEU A 5 23.80 -20.29 -29.84
C LEU A 5 23.26 -20.66 -28.45
N THR A 6 23.40 -21.92 -28.02
CA THR A 6 23.01 -22.36 -26.67
C THR A 6 23.84 -21.68 -25.59
N LEU A 7 25.16 -21.53 -25.81
CA LEU A 7 26.05 -20.86 -24.86
C LEU A 7 25.66 -19.38 -24.68
N VAL A 8 25.40 -18.66 -25.78
CA VAL A 8 24.97 -17.26 -25.76
C VAL A 8 23.60 -17.10 -25.10
N LEU A 9 22.67 -18.04 -25.32
CA LEU A 9 21.35 -17.99 -24.71
C LEU A 9 21.41 -18.18 -23.19
N VAL A 10 22.27 -19.10 -22.73
CA VAL A 10 22.46 -19.38 -21.30
C VAL A 10 23.16 -18.21 -20.60
N THR A 11 24.20 -17.62 -21.20
CA THR A 11 24.87 -16.45 -20.62
C THR A 11 23.96 -15.23 -20.59
N PHE A 12 23.12 -15.01 -21.61
CA PHE A 12 22.12 -13.96 -21.61
C PHE A 12 21.08 -14.16 -20.49
N LEU A 13 20.58 -15.39 -20.30
CA LEU A 13 19.62 -15.73 -19.24
C LEU A 13 20.18 -15.51 -17.81
N LEU A 14 21.47 -15.80 -17.62
CA LEU A 14 22.19 -15.54 -16.37
C LEU A 14 22.38 -14.02 -16.13
N LEU A 15 22.57 -13.22 -17.19
CA LEU A 15 22.77 -11.77 -17.09
C LEU A 15 21.49 -11.02 -16.69
N ILE A 16 20.31 -11.52 -17.07
CA ILE A 16 19.01 -10.91 -16.69
C ILE A 16 18.64 -11.21 -15.22
N SER A 17 19.19 -12.26 -14.62
CA SER A 17 18.90 -12.66 -13.23
C SER A 17 19.57 -11.76 -12.18
N THR A 18 20.51 -10.89 -12.56
CA THR A 18 21.18 -9.95 -11.64
C THR A 18 20.49 -8.59 -11.57
N PHE A 19 19.54 -8.30 -12.46
CA PHE A 19 18.69 -7.11 -12.39
C PHE A 19 17.59 -7.32 -11.35
N THR A 20 17.96 -7.20 -10.08
CA THR A 20 17.00 -7.05 -8.99
C THR A 20 16.57 -5.59 -8.92
N PHE A 21 15.30 -5.31 -9.24
CA PHE A 21 14.73 -4.00 -8.89
C PHE A 21 14.70 -3.92 -7.36
N PRO A 22 15.12 -2.79 -6.75
CA PRO A 22 14.94 -2.62 -5.33
C PRO A 22 13.44 -2.73 -5.03
N ALA A 23 13.06 -3.77 -4.29
CA ALA A 23 11.73 -3.85 -3.72
C ALA A 23 11.65 -2.72 -2.68
N SER A 24 10.92 -1.66 -3.01
CA SER A 24 10.66 -0.58 -2.06
C SER A 24 9.76 -1.16 -0.97
N ALA A 25 10.34 -1.43 0.20
CA ALA A 25 9.56 -1.86 1.35
C ALA A 25 8.76 -0.66 1.87
N ALA A 26 7.49 -0.88 2.21
CA ALA A 26 6.67 0.17 2.79
C ALA A 26 7.25 0.59 4.15
N ASP A 27 7.41 1.90 4.36
CA ASP A 27 7.89 2.49 5.60
C ASP A 27 6.70 2.93 6.45
N THR A 28 6.38 2.15 7.48
CA THR A 28 5.22 2.44 8.34
C THR A 28 5.45 3.59 9.31
N VAL A 29 6.70 4.01 9.55
CA VAL A 29 7.01 5.22 10.32
C VAL A 29 6.66 6.46 9.50
N ASN A 30 7.04 6.49 8.22
CA ASN A 30 6.57 7.53 7.30
C ASN A 30 5.05 7.46 7.12
N GLY A 31 4.49 6.25 7.02
CA GLY A 31 3.06 6.00 6.95
C GLY A 31 2.26 6.60 8.12
N GLU A 32 2.78 6.53 9.35
CA GLU A 32 2.17 7.16 10.53
C GLU A 32 2.09 8.68 10.39
N GLN A 33 3.19 9.32 9.94
CA GLN A 33 3.24 10.77 9.74
C GLN A 33 2.23 11.22 8.69
N ILE A 34 2.17 10.51 7.55
CA ILE A 34 1.20 10.77 6.48
C ILE A 34 -0.22 10.58 7.01
N PHE A 35 -0.47 9.51 7.77
CA PHE A 35 -1.78 9.25 8.36
C PHE A 35 -2.22 10.40 9.28
N SER A 36 -1.32 10.86 10.14
CA SER A 36 -1.59 11.96 11.09
C SER A 36 -2.00 13.24 10.36
N VAL A 37 -1.26 13.61 9.31
CA VAL A 37 -1.50 14.84 8.54
C VAL A 37 -2.75 14.76 7.66
N HIS A 38 -2.99 13.60 7.01
CA HIS A 38 -3.95 13.52 5.91
C HIS A 38 -5.21 12.71 6.20
N CYS A 39 -5.14 11.76 7.14
CA CYS A 39 -6.18 10.74 7.32
C CYS A 39 -6.88 10.82 8.69
N ALA A 40 -6.13 11.20 9.73
CA ALA A 40 -6.59 11.20 11.13
C ALA A 40 -7.82 12.08 11.35
N GLY A 41 -7.97 13.17 10.60
CA GLY A 41 -9.14 14.06 10.69
C GLY A 41 -10.47 13.33 10.55
N CYS A 42 -10.52 12.25 9.74
CA CYS A 42 -11.72 11.42 9.60
C CYS A 42 -11.58 10.05 10.28
N HIS A 43 -10.35 9.56 10.42
CA HIS A 43 -10.05 8.17 10.76
C HIS A 43 -9.27 7.97 12.06
N ILE A 44 -9.25 8.96 12.95
CA ILE A 44 -8.56 8.88 14.24
C ILE A 44 -8.87 7.57 14.98
N ASN A 45 -7.83 6.92 15.51
CA ASN A 45 -7.91 5.61 16.17
C ASN A 45 -8.63 4.53 15.34
N GLY A 46 -8.52 4.61 14.02
CA GLY A 46 -9.14 3.69 13.08
C GLY A 46 -10.65 3.85 12.95
N SER A 47 -11.21 4.98 13.39
CA SER A 47 -12.64 5.26 13.28
C SER A 47 -13.02 5.73 11.86
N ASN A 48 -14.27 6.15 11.68
CA ASN A 48 -14.69 6.92 10.51
C ASN A 48 -15.85 7.82 10.92
N ILE A 49 -15.58 9.13 11.03
CA ILE A 49 -16.58 10.11 11.49
C ILE A 49 -17.71 10.32 10.48
N VAL A 50 -17.46 10.11 9.19
CA VAL A 50 -18.45 10.31 8.11
C VAL A 50 -19.35 9.09 7.97
N ARG A 51 -18.76 7.88 8.02
CA ARG A 51 -19.47 6.60 7.88
C ARG A 51 -18.98 5.60 8.92
N ARG A 52 -19.57 5.62 10.12
CA ARG A 52 -19.14 4.81 11.29
C ARG A 52 -18.88 3.32 10.99
N GLY A 53 -19.68 2.70 10.12
CA GLY A 53 -19.52 1.29 9.73
C GLY A 53 -18.34 1.03 8.77
N LYS A 54 -17.83 2.06 8.09
CA LYS A 54 -16.71 1.99 7.13
C LYS A 54 -15.41 2.48 7.78
N ASN A 55 -15.11 1.95 8.95
CA ASN A 55 -13.93 2.28 9.73
C ASN A 55 -12.73 1.40 9.33
N LEU A 56 -11.55 1.68 9.90
CA LEU A 56 -10.29 1.01 9.58
C LEU A 56 -9.96 -0.14 10.53
N LYS A 57 -10.95 -0.65 11.27
CA LYS A 57 -10.76 -1.83 12.13
C LYS A 57 -10.72 -3.08 11.26
N LYS A 58 -9.88 -4.06 11.64
CA LYS A 58 -9.66 -5.32 10.92
C LYS A 58 -10.94 -6.00 10.43
N GLN A 59 -11.96 -6.10 11.29
CA GLN A 59 -13.25 -6.72 10.92
C GLN A 59 -13.99 -5.94 9.82
N ALA A 60 -13.97 -4.61 9.85
CA ALA A 60 -14.61 -3.78 8.84
C ALA A 60 -13.83 -3.84 7.51
N LEU A 61 -12.50 -3.82 7.56
CA LEU A 61 -11.65 -3.97 6.38
C LEU A 61 -11.96 -5.30 5.67
N LYS A 62 -11.95 -6.41 6.42
CA LYS A 62 -12.33 -7.74 5.90
C LYS A 62 -13.72 -7.78 5.29
N LYS A 63 -14.72 -7.28 6.03
CA LYS A 63 -16.12 -7.26 5.58
C LYS A 63 -16.31 -6.54 4.25
N TYR A 64 -15.46 -5.58 3.94
CA TYR A 64 -15.58 -4.75 2.75
C TYR A 64 -14.47 -4.96 1.71
N GLY A 65 -13.65 -6.01 1.87
CA GLY A 65 -12.56 -6.35 0.94
C GLY A 65 -11.47 -5.29 0.88
N MET A 66 -11.17 -4.66 2.02
CA MET A 66 -10.17 -3.60 2.18
C MET A 66 -8.99 -4.06 3.06
N ASP A 67 -8.86 -5.35 3.33
CA ASP A 67 -7.80 -5.94 4.15
C ASP A 67 -6.57 -6.35 3.32
N SER A 68 -6.23 -5.57 2.29
CA SER A 68 -5.03 -5.75 1.48
C SER A 68 -4.38 -4.41 1.15
N ILE A 69 -3.08 -4.44 0.87
CA ILE A 69 -2.30 -3.23 0.55
C ILE A 69 -2.79 -2.61 -0.74
N GLU A 70 -3.14 -3.42 -1.73
CA GLU A 70 -3.63 -3.01 -3.04
C GLU A 70 -5.00 -2.33 -2.92
N ALA A 71 -5.90 -2.89 -2.10
CA ALA A 71 -7.23 -2.32 -1.89
C ALA A 71 -7.14 -0.95 -1.23
N ILE A 72 -6.31 -0.80 -0.20
CA ILE A 72 -6.14 0.48 0.51
C ILE A 72 -5.39 1.49 -0.37
N THR A 73 -4.32 1.07 -1.06
CA THR A 73 -3.61 1.93 -2.03
C THR A 73 -4.60 2.46 -3.07
N SER A 74 -5.43 1.59 -3.64
CA SER A 74 -6.41 1.98 -4.66
C SER A 74 -7.42 3.01 -4.16
N ILE A 75 -7.98 2.85 -2.95
CA ILE A 75 -8.95 3.82 -2.41
C ILE A 75 -8.30 5.13 -1.99
N VAL A 76 -7.05 5.11 -1.51
CA VAL A 76 -6.30 6.34 -1.17
C VAL A 76 -5.95 7.10 -2.45
N THR A 77 -5.48 6.40 -3.48
CA THR A 77 -5.16 6.97 -4.79
C THR A 77 -6.38 7.61 -5.44
N ASN A 78 -7.50 6.88 -5.51
CA ASN A 78 -8.64 7.26 -6.34
C ASN A 78 -9.81 7.89 -5.58
N GLY A 79 -9.82 7.80 -4.25
CA GLY A 79 -10.97 8.16 -3.44
C GLY A 79 -12.16 7.22 -3.65
N LYS A 80 -13.21 7.41 -2.86
CA LYS A 80 -14.50 6.71 -3.02
C LYS A 80 -15.60 7.42 -2.25
N ASN A 81 -16.66 7.83 -2.94
CA ASN A 81 -17.78 8.59 -2.35
C ASN A 81 -17.27 9.82 -1.59
N ASN A 82 -17.51 9.90 -0.28
CA ASN A 82 -17.08 11.01 0.58
C ASN A 82 -15.57 11.05 0.87
N MET A 83 -14.81 10.00 0.55
CA MET A 83 -13.36 9.99 0.73
C MET A 83 -12.70 10.56 -0.52
N SER A 84 -11.98 11.68 -0.37
CA SER A 84 -11.23 12.33 -1.46
C SER A 84 -10.11 11.45 -2.00
N ALA A 85 -9.73 11.68 -3.25
CA ALA A 85 -8.52 11.11 -3.85
C ALA A 85 -7.26 11.84 -3.36
N TYR A 86 -6.15 11.11 -3.20
CA TYR A 86 -4.86 11.67 -2.75
C TYR A 86 -3.74 11.59 -3.78
N LYS A 87 -3.98 11.03 -4.99
CA LYS A 87 -2.96 10.89 -6.05
C LYS A 87 -2.30 12.20 -6.50
N GLU A 88 -2.95 13.35 -6.28
CA GLU A 88 -2.42 14.68 -6.62
C GLU A 88 -1.67 15.33 -5.44
N ARG A 89 -1.70 14.68 -4.25
CA ARG A 89 -1.17 15.23 -2.99
C ARG A 89 -0.05 14.37 -2.41
N LEU A 90 -0.06 13.07 -2.70
CA LEU A 90 0.89 12.09 -2.18
C LEU A 90 1.55 11.36 -3.34
N THR A 91 2.83 11.04 -3.20
CA THR A 91 3.52 10.15 -4.14
C THR A 91 3.02 8.71 -4.00
N GLU A 92 3.26 7.87 -5.00
CA GLU A 92 2.89 6.45 -4.95
C GLU A 92 3.50 5.74 -3.73
N GLN A 93 4.75 6.05 -3.40
CA GLN A 93 5.42 5.49 -2.21
C GLN A 93 4.73 5.94 -0.92
N GLN A 94 4.39 7.24 -0.79
CA GLN A 94 3.67 7.74 0.38
C GLN A 94 2.29 7.07 0.54
N ILE A 95 1.61 6.79 -0.57
CA ILE A 95 0.34 6.06 -0.55
C ILE A 95 0.55 4.62 -0.09
N GLN A 96 1.60 3.94 -0.55
CA GLN A 96 1.93 2.59 -0.09
C GLN A 96 2.28 2.57 1.41
N ASP A 97 3.09 3.52 1.87
CA ASP A 97 3.51 3.66 3.26
C ASP A 97 2.31 3.84 4.20
N VAL A 98 1.40 4.76 3.89
CA VAL A 98 0.18 4.97 4.70
C VAL A 98 -0.77 3.78 4.62
N SER A 99 -0.82 3.09 3.48
CA SER A 99 -1.65 1.88 3.33
C SER A 99 -1.12 0.73 4.19
N ALA A 100 0.21 0.56 4.25
CA ALA A 100 0.86 -0.43 5.10
C ALA A 100 0.67 -0.10 6.58
N TYR A 101 0.84 1.16 6.96
CA TYR A 101 0.56 1.64 8.32
C TYR A 101 -0.89 1.34 8.75
N VAL A 102 -1.88 1.58 7.89
CA VAL A 102 -3.29 1.26 8.21
C VAL A 102 -3.51 -0.22 8.47
N LEU A 103 -2.91 -1.11 7.67
CA LEU A 103 -3.01 -2.56 7.89
C LEU A 103 -2.33 -2.98 9.19
N GLU A 104 -1.13 -2.48 9.45
CA GLU A 104 -0.39 -2.75 10.68
C GLU A 104 -1.21 -2.32 11.91
N GLN A 105 -1.76 -1.11 11.88
CA GLN A 105 -2.61 -0.63 12.97
C GLN A 105 -3.93 -1.41 13.08
N ALA A 106 -4.52 -1.85 11.97
CA ALA A 106 -5.70 -2.72 12.02
C ALA A 106 -5.40 -4.06 12.70
N GLU A 107 -4.23 -4.65 12.44
CA GLU A 107 -3.74 -5.88 13.09
C GLU A 107 -3.48 -5.68 14.59
N LYS A 108 -2.89 -4.55 14.98
CA LYS A 108 -2.71 -4.15 16.39
C LYS A 108 -4.01 -3.71 17.09
N GLY A 109 -5.11 -3.61 16.34
CA GLY A 109 -6.40 -3.14 16.87
C GLY A 109 -6.45 -1.63 17.14
N TRP A 110 -5.52 -0.87 16.57
CA TRP A 110 -5.29 0.57 16.82
C TRP A 110 -4.99 0.87 18.28
N ARG A 111 -4.01 0.14 18.82
CA ARG A 111 -3.45 0.31 20.17
C ARG A 111 -1.94 0.40 20.07
#